data_AF-A0A935I934-F1
#
_entry.id   AF-A0A935I934-F1
#
_cell.length_a   1.000
_cell.length_b   1.000
_cell.length_c   1.000
_cell.angle_alpha   90.00
_cell.angle_beta   90.00
_cell.angle_gamma   90.00
#
_symmetry.space_group_name_H-M   'P 1'
#
loop_
_entity.id
_entity.type
_entity.pdbx_description
1 polymer ?
#
loop_
_entity_poly.entity_id
_entity_poly.type
_entity_poly.pdbx_seq_one_letter_code
_entity_poly.pdbx_strand_id
1 'polypeptide(L)'
;MTRQFILIFIQSLIFIQSLIFIPLFGQSNNAKIYIINGSFEGTPRCCTPPDGWIDCGFRSETPPDIQPIQPPLEPLYGVTKKAYDGKTYLGMVVRDNESNERINQKLSEQLLAGKCYSFSIYMTRSMEYVSPTMTGAHNLIPFTTPALLQIWGGDGYCHQKELLATSQLVENIEWQRYDFVFMPKSDISYLQLEAYYNPSSPFPYNGNILLDKASDIILVPCKTDK
;
A
#
# COMPACT_ATOMS: atom_id res chain seq x y z
N MET A 1 82.65 44.36 27.30
CA MET A 1 81.34 44.18 27.99
C MET A 1 80.27 44.74 27.07
N THR A 2 79.68 43.85 26.27
CA THR A 2 78.25 43.41 26.32
C THR A 2 77.29 44.45 25.74
N ARG A 3 76.97 44.34 24.44
CA ARG A 3 75.75 43.71 23.84
C ARG A 3 74.53 44.62 23.94
N GLN A 4 73.91 45.01 22.81
CA GLN A 4 72.80 44.27 22.21
C GLN A 4 72.34 44.89 20.88
N PHE A 5 72.27 44.04 19.85
CA PHE A 5 71.59 44.25 18.57
C PHE A 5 70.09 43.99 18.75
N ILE A 6 69.21 44.72 18.04
CA ILE A 6 67.85 44.27 17.74
C ILE A 6 67.55 44.53 16.26
N LEU A 7 67.41 43.42 15.52
CA LEU A 7 66.94 43.35 14.14
C LEU A 7 65.42 43.59 14.08
N ILE A 8 64.97 44.36 13.09
CA ILE A 8 63.57 44.53 12.73
C ILE A 8 63.18 43.37 11.80
N PHE A 9 62.26 42.52 12.26
CA PHE A 9 61.71 41.40 11.49
C PHE A 9 60.58 41.86 10.57
N ILE A 10 60.69 41.50 9.30
CA ILE A 10 59.62 41.55 8.29
C ILE A 10 58.61 40.45 8.61
N GLN A 11 57.32 40.79 8.74
CA GLN A 11 56.24 39.80 8.70
C GLN A 11 55.35 40.05 7.49
N SER A 12 55.51 39.18 6.50
CA SER A 12 54.67 39.05 5.32
C SER A 12 53.28 38.55 5.72
N LEU A 13 52.23 39.30 5.41
CA LEU A 13 50.85 38.81 5.47
C LEU A 13 50.61 37.79 4.35
N ILE A 14 50.46 36.52 4.69
CA ILE A 14 49.94 35.49 3.78
C ILE A 14 48.46 35.30 4.13
N PHE A 15 47.57 35.80 3.27
CA PHE A 15 46.13 35.56 3.35
C PHE A 15 45.83 34.15 2.81
N ILE A 16 45.75 33.15 3.69
CA ILE A 16 45.30 31.79 3.34
C ILE A 16 43.77 31.82 3.28
N GLN A 17 43.21 31.97 2.06
CA GLN A 17 41.79 31.73 1.82
C GLN A 17 41.52 30.22 1.94
N SER A 18 41.12 29.81 3.14
CA SER A 18 40.53 28.51 3.40
C SER A 18 39.23 28.38 2.62
N LEU A 19 39.26 27.68 1.47
CA LEU A 19 38.07 27.19 0.79
C LEU A 19 37.46 26.09 1.66
N ILE A 20 36.57 26.50 2.56
CA ILE A 20 35.72 25.59 3.32
C ILE A 20 34.81 24.89 2.31
N PHE A 21 35.22 23.69 1.88
CA PHE A 21 34.35 22.74 1.21
C PHE A 21 33.29 22.33 2.24
N ILE A 22 32.13 22.99 2.20
CA ILE A 22 30.95 22.54 2.91
C ILE A 22 30.43 21.34 2.11
N PRO A 23 30.53 20.09 2.59
CA PRO A 23 29.78 19.01 1.96
C PRO A 23 28.30 19.36 2.13
N LEU A 24 27.65 19.73 1.03
CA LEU A 24 26.19 19.68 0.91
C LEU A 24 25.81 18.21 1.08
N PHE A 25 25.63 17.78 2.33
CA PHE A 25 24.80 16.62 2.60
C PHE A 25 23.39 17.01 2.15
N GLY A 26 23.04 16.62 0.92
CA GLY A 26 21.68 16.69 0.46
C GLY A 26 20.81 15.94 1.45
N GLN A 27 19.99 16.66 2.20
CA GLN A 27 18.95 16.05 3.00
C GLN A 27 18.02 15.37 2.01
N SER A 28 18.05 14.03 1.96
CA SER A 28 16.98 13.27 1.33
C SER A 28 15.74 13.53 2.15
N ASN A 29 14.98 14.56 1.79
CA ASN A 29 13.60 14.68 2.19
C ASN A 29 12.91 13.47 1.56
N ASN A 30 12.78 12.38 2.33
CA ASN A 30 11.94 11.26 1.94
C ASN A 30 10.51 11.79 1.87
N ALA A 31 10.14 12.30 0.70
CA ALA A 31 8.79 12.77 0.41
C ALA A 31 7.84 11.61 0.73
N LYS A 32 6.93 11.87 1.67
CA LYS A 32 5.97 10.93 2.21
C LYS A 32 4.62 11.26 1.62
N ILE A 33 4.06 10.32 0.87
CA ILE A 33 2.75 10.45 0.25
C ILE A 33 1.77 9.70 1.14
N TYR A 34 0.85 10.44 1.74
CA TYR A 34 -0.04 9.89 2.76
C TYR A 34 -1.12 9.01 2.14
N ILE A 35 -1.34 7.85 2.75
CA ILE A 35 -2.46 6.96 2.45
C ILE A 35 -3.59 7.28 3.42
N ILE A 36 -4.72 7.73 2.87
CA ILE A 36 -5.90 8.04 3.68
C ILE A 36 -6.47 6.71 4.19
N ASN A 37 -6.70 6.65 5.50
CA ASN A 37 -7.29 5.50 6.19
C ASN A 37 -6.62 4.17 5.81
N GLY A 38 -5.29 4.10 5.95
CA GLY A 38 -4.51 2.90 5.61
C GLY A 38 -4.81 1.67 6.49
N SER A 39 -5.36 1.85 7.68
CA SER A 39 -5.85 0.75 8.53
C SER A 39 -7.31 0.38 8.22
N PHE A 40 -7.96 1.03 7.25
CA PHE A 40 -9.33 0.72 6.81
C PHE A 40 -10.34 0.75 7.97
N GLU A 41 -10.18 1.72 8.86
CA GLU A 41 -11.05 1.94 10.00
C GLU A 41 -12.43 2.42 9.52
N GLY A 42 -13.48 1.88 10.14
CA GLY A 42 -14.85 2.27 9.82
C GLY A 42 -15.89 1.54 10.65
N THR A 43 -17.16 1.67 10.26
CA THR A 43 -18.24 0.88 10.86
C THR A 43 -18.28 -0.49 10.17
N PRO A 44 -18.09 -1.61 10.88
CA PRO A 44 -18.19 -2.94 10.29
C PRO A 44 -19.53 -3.14 9.60
N ARG A 45 -19.52 -3.36 8.30
CA ARG A 45 -20.70 -3.64 7.48
C ARG A 45 -20.28 -4.13 6.12
N CYS A 46 -21.21 -4.78 5.44
CA CYS A 46 -20.98 -5.13 4.06
C CYS A 46 -21.07 -3.91 3.16
N CYS A 47 -20.53 -4.08 1.96
CA CYS A 47 -21.01 -3.36 0.80
C CYS A 47 -20.76 -1.84 0.86
N THR A 48 -19.73 -1.40 1.57
CA THR A 48 -19.28 -0.01 1.58
C THR A 48 -17.79 0.04 1.90
N PRO A 49 -16.97 0.66 1.05
CA PRO A 49 -15.56 0.87 1.37
C PRO A 49 -15.38 1.80 2.59
N PRO A 50 -14.24 1.72 3.28
CA PRO A 50 -13.85 2.65 4.34
C PRO A 50 -13.75 4.10 3.85
N ASP A 51 -13.92 5.06 4.77
CA ASP A 51 -13.77 6.47 4.46
C ASP A 51 -12.41 6.77 3.82
N GLY A 52 -12.41 7.61 2.77
CA GLY A 52 -11.23 7.93 1.98
C GLY A 52 -11.00 7.01 0.77
N TRP A 53 -11.69 5.87 0.71
CA TRP A 53 -11.66 4.94 -0.41
C TRP A 53 -13.01 4.90 -1.12
N ILE A 54 -12.98 4.71 -2.44
CA ILE A 54 -14.18 4.49 -3.24
C ILE A 54 -14.20 3.07 -3.81
N ASP A 55 -15.40 2.55 -4.04
CA ASP A 55 -15.58 1.29 -4.73
C ASP A 55 -15.37 1.51 -6.24
N CYS A 56 -14.54 0.66 -6.82
CA CYS A 56 -14.31 0.60 -8.25
C CYS A 56 -14.65 -0.77 -8.84
N GLY A 57 -15.24 -1.68 -8.05
CA GLY A 57 -15.61 -3.04 -8.45
C GLY A 57 -16.61 -3.12 -9.60
N PHE A 58 -17.11 -4.34 -9.82
CA PHE A 58 -18.06 -4.61 -10.88
C PHE A 58 -19.45 -4.11 -10.48
N ARG A 59 -20.12 -3.34 -11.34
CA ARG A 59 -21.43 -2.73 -11.04
C ARG A 59 -22.54 -3.73 -10.70
N SER A 60 -22.42 -4.97 -11.15
CA SER A 60 -23.36 -6.06 -10.86
C SER A 60 -23.08 -6.77 -9.53
N GLU A 61 -22.00 -6.41 -8.84
CA GLU A 61 -21.52 -7.08 -7.63
C GLU A 61 -21.54 -6.13 -6.43
N THR A 62 -21.42 -6.72 -5.24
CA THR A 62 -21.30 -5.94 -4.01
C THR A 62 -19.90 -5.34 -3.88
N PRO A 63 -19.78 -4.12 -3.32
CA PRO A 63 -18.50 -3.58 -2.87
C PRO A 63 -17.88 -4.41 -1.74
N PRO A 64 -16.58 -4.23 -1.46
CA PRO A 64 -15.92 -4.88 -0.34
C PRO A 64 -16.46 -4.46 1.03
N ASP A 65 -16.08 -5.24 2.03
CA ASP A 65 -16.61 -5.16 3.39
C ASP A 65 -15.61 -4.51 4.36
N ILE A 66 -16.16 -3.86 5.38
CA ILE A 66 -15.40 -3.47 6.57
C ILE A 66 -15.64 -4.54 7.64
N GLN A 67 -14.57 -5.19 8.07
CA GLN A 67 -14.58 -6.34 8.97
C GLN A 67 -13.56 -6.15 10.11
N PRO A 68 -13.61 -6.89 11.22
CA PRO A 68 -14.67 -7.81 11.61
C PRO A 68 -15.80 -7.05 12.33
N ILE A 69 -16.96 -7.68 12.44
CA ILE A 69 -17.93 -7.26 13.45
C ILE A 69 -17.38 -7.68 14.82
N GLN A 70 -17.39 -6.75 15.77
CA GLN A 70 -16.89 -6.99 17.13
C GLN A 70 -17.95 -7.68 18.01
N PRO A 71 -17.55 -8.59 18.92
CA PRO A 71 -18.48 -9.19 19.88
C PRO A 71 -19.25 -8.14 20.70
N PRO A 72 -20.50 -8.42 21.12
CA PRO A 72 -21.20 -9.70 21.04
C PRO A 72 -22.01 -9.91 19.74
N LEU A 73 -21.86 -9.05 18.74
CA LEU A 73 -22.60 -9.17 17.49
C LEU A 73 -22.05 -10.31 16.63
N GLU A 74 -22.92 -10.91 15.83
CA GLU A 74 -22.55 -12.01 14.94
C GLU A 74 -21.52 -11.58 13.88
N PRO A 75 -20.52 -12.41 13.56
CA PRO A 75 -19.51 -12.10 12.56
C PRO A 75 -20.12 -11.89 11.17
N LEU A 76 -19.73 -10.81 10.50
CA LEU A 76 -20.10 -10.58 9.10
C LEU A 76 -19.52 -11.72 8.25
N TYR A 77 -20.39 -12.45 7.55
CA TYR A 77 -20.00 -13.55 6.65
C TYR A 77 -19.13 -14.65 7.30
N GLY A 78 -19.25 -14.81 8.63
CA GLY A 78 -18.46 -15.78 9.40
C GLY A 78 -17.01 -15.35 9.67
N VAL A 79 -16.58 -14.15 9.25
CA VAL A 79 -15.20 -13.71 9.41
C VAL A 79 -14.95 -13.19 10.83
N THR A 80 -14.08 -13.88 11.57
CA THR A 80 -13.78 -13.60 12.99
C THR A 80 -12.34 -13.12 13.25
N LYS A 81 -11.52 -12.99 12.21
CA LYS A 81 -10.11 -12.55 12.34
C LYS A 81 -10.08 -11.19 13.05
N LYS A 82 -9.24 -11.06 14.07
CA LYS A 82 -9.02 -9.77 14.73
C LYS A 82 -8.18 -8.86 13.84
N ALA A 83 -8.46 -7.56 13.85
CA ALA A 83 -7.66 -6.57 13.16
C ALA A 83 -6.19 -6.60 13.64
N TYR A 84 -5.27 -6.34 12.71
CA TYR A 84 -3.86 -6.17 13.03
C TYR A 84 -3.59 -4.81 13.65
N ASP A 85 -4.25 -3.77 13.13
CA ASP A 85 -4.19 -2.40 13.59
C ASP A 85 -5.61 -1.86 13.82
N GLY A 86 -5.79 -0.95 14.79
CA GLY A 86 -7.11 -0.39 15.06
C GLY A 86 -8.16 -1.43 15.50
N LYS A 87 -9.34 -1.36 14.91
CA LYS A 87 -10.52 -2.18 15.23
C LYS A 87 -11.10 -2.90 14.02
N THR A 88 -10.88 -2.39 12.82
CA THR A 88 -11.41 -2.96 11.59
C THR A 88 -10.33 -3.01 10.52
N TYR A 89 -10.63 -3.68 9.43
CA TYR A 89 -9.80 -3.88 8.26
C TYR A 89 -10.72 -4.09 7.06
N LEU A 90 -10.13 -4.13 5.87
CA LEU A 90 -10.86 -4.37 4.64
C LEU A 90 -10.89 -5.86 4.30
N GLY A 91 -12.08 -6.41 4.08
CA GLY A 91 -12.27 -7.73 3.49
C GLY A 91 -12.59 -7.59 2.01
N MET A 92 -11.83 -8.26 1.14
CA MET A 92 -12.05 -8.25 -0.30
C MET A 92 -12.18 -9.66 -0.87
N VAL A 93 -12.97 -9.82 -1.93
CA VAL A 93 -13.17 -11.11 -2.59
C VAL A 93 -12.91 -11.10 -4.11
N VAL A 94 -12.60 -12.29 -4.61
CA VAL A 94 -12.69 -12.67 -6.03
C VAL A 94 -13.79 -13.71 -6.19
N ARG A 95 -14.48 -13.75 -7.33
CA ARG A 95 -15.68 -14.57 -7.53
C ARG A 95 -15.51 -15.57 -8.68
N ASP A 96 -16.26 -16.65 -8.65
CA ASP A 96 -16.26 -17.65 -9.73
C ASP A 96 -16.85 -17.17 -11.08
N ASN A 97 -17.35 -15.93 -11.13
CA ASN A 97 -17.87 -15.28 -12.34
C ASN A 97 -16.90 -14.25 -12.94
N GLU A 98 -15.61 -14.34 -12.59
CA GLU A 98 -14.52 -13.45 -13.05
C GLU A 98 -14.59 -12.01 -12.50
N SER A 99 -15.58 -11.68 -11.67
CA SER A 99 -15.61 -10.39 -10.98
C SER A 99 -14.72 -10.35 -9.74
N ASN A 100 -14.18 -9.17 -9.44
CA ASN A 100 -13.36 -8.96 -8.26
C ASN A 100 -13.66 -7.62 -7.59
N GLU A 101 -13.21 -7.50 -6.35
CA GLU A 101 -13.31 -6.25 -5.61
C GLU A 101 -12.05 -5.43 -5.75
N ARG A 102 -12.24 -4.12 -5.88
CA ARG A 102 -11.16 -3.14 -6.01
C ARG A 102 -11.61 -1.79 -5.45
N ILE A 103 -10.71 -1.16 -4.70
CA ILE A 103 -10.94 0.15 -4.09
C ILE A 103 -9.87 1.15 -4.55
N ASN A 104 -10.25 2.41 -4.68
CA ASN A 104 -9.38 3.46 -5.20
C ASN A 104 -9.36 4.68 -4.27
N GLN A 105 -8.22 5.36 -4.19
CA GLN A 105 -8.14 6.69 -3.61
C GLN A 105 -7.23 7.61 -4.43
N LYS A 106 -7.45 8.92 -4.29
CA LYS A 106 -6.54 9.95 -4.79
C LYS A 106 -5.37 10.09 -3.84
N LEU A 107 -4.16 10.13 -4.37
CA LEU A 107 -2.96 10.37 -3.58
C LEU A 107 -2.83 11.85 -3.19
N SER A 108 -2.22 12.13 -2.03
CA SER A 108 -1.93 13.50 -1.59
C SER A 108 -0.95 14.21 -2.52
N GLU A 109 -0.04 13.44 -3.12
CA GLU A 109 0.91 13.88 -4.14
C GLU A 109 1.07 12.79 -5.20
N GLN A 110 1.49 13.18 -6.40
CA GLN A 110 1.65 12.26 -7.52
C GLN A 110 2.92 11.41 -7.37
N LEU A 111 2.83 10.12 -7.71
CA LEU A 111 4.02 9.31 -7.97
C LEU A 111 4.60 9.73 -9.31
N LEU A 112 5.85 10.15 -9.33
CA LEU A 112 6.52 10.63 -10.54
C LEU A 112 7.16 9.47 -11.30
N ALA A 113 7.03 9.49 -12.61
CA ALA A 113 7.63 8.50 -13.50
C ALA A 113 9.15 8.37 -13.27
N GLY A 114 9.65 7.14 -13.26
CA GLY A 114 11.08 6.83 -13.09
C GLY A 114 11.63 7.04 -11.68
N LYS A 115 10.78 7.33 -10.69
CA LYS A 115 11.15 7.36 -9.26
C LYS A 115 10.73 6.07 -8.57
N CYS A 116 11.45 5.64 -7.55
CA CYS A 116 11.13 4.41 -6.83
C CYS A 116 10.43 4.71 -5.52
N TYR A 117 9.39 3.94 -5.23
CA TYR A 117 8.54 4.14 -4.07
C TYR A 117 8.40 2.84 -3.29
N SER A 118 8.46 2.94 -1.97
CA SER A 118 8.19 1.84 -1.05
C SER A 118 6.80 1.98 -0.46
N PHE A 119 6.07 0.88 -0.44
CA PHE A 119 4.75 0.74 0.16
C PHE A 119 4.69 -0.61 0.87
N SER A 120 3.88 -0.71 1.91
CA SER A 120 3.67 -1.98 2.61
C SER A 120 2.25 -2.08 3.12
N ILE A 121 1.77 -3.29 3.32
CA ILE A 121 0.45 -3.57 3.86
C ILE A 121 0.46 -4.92 4.55
N TYR A 122 -0.33 -5.08 5.61
CA TYR A 122 -0.53 -6.37 6.24
C TYR A 122 -1.66 -7.09 5.52
N MET A 123 -1.41 -8.35 5.15
CA MET A 123 -2.39 -9.18 4.47
C MET A 123 -2.50 -10.54 5.13
N THR A 124 -3.69 -11.10 5.06
CA THR A 124 -3.99 -12.49 5.42
C THR A 124 -5.25 -12.93 4.68
N ARG A 125 -5.69 -14.17 4.87
CA ARG A 125 -7.00 -14.63 4.41
C ARG A 125 -7.77 -15.26 5.57
N SER A 126 -9.09 -15.26 5.46
CA SER A 126 -9.95 -16.05 6.33
C SER A 126 -10.15 -17.46 5.78
N MET A 127 -10.09 -18.45 6.67
CA MET A 127 -10.51 -19.83 6.39
C MET A 127 -12.03 -20.00 6.49
N GLU A 128 -12.70 -19.04 7.12
CA GLU A 128 -14.15 -18.97 7.30
C GLU A 128 -14.62 -17.66 6.68
N TYR A 129 -15.14 -17.76 5.46
CA TYR A 129 -15.74 -16.63 4.77
C TYR A 129 -16.82 -17.20 3.85
N VAL A 130 -18.07 -16.88 4.15
CA VAL A 130 -19.22 -17.30 3.36
C VAL A 130 -20.02 -16.09 2.88
N SER A 131 -20.27 -15.99 1.58
CA SER A 131 -20.96 -14.85 0.98
C SER A 131 -21.98 -15.33 -0.05
N PRO A 132 -23.12 -14.62 -0.25
CA PRO A 132 -24.04 -14.97 -1.33
C PRO A 132 -23.42 -14.68 -2.70
N THR A 133 -23.82 -15.44 -3.71
CA THR A 133 -23.57 -15.11 -5.13
C THR A 133 -24.84 -14.61 -5.80
N MET A 134 -24.67 -13.91 -6.93
CA MET A 134 -25.79 -13.34 -7.70
C MET A 134 -26.82 -14.39 -8.15
N THR A 135 -26.42 -15.65 -8.31
CA THR A 135 -27.30 -16.77 -8.70
C THR A 135 -28.00 -17.46 -7.52
N GLY A 136 -27.68 -17.08 -6.28
CA GLY A 136 -28.14 -17.78 -5.08
C GLY A 136 -28.13 -16.90 -3.84
N ALA A 137 -28.87 -15.78 -3.85
CA ALA A 137 -28.94 -14.83 -2.73
C ALA A 137 -29.34 -15.44 -1.36
N HIS A 138 -29.88 -16.67 -1.34
CA HIS A 138 -30.23 -17.42 -0.13
C HIS A 138 -29.22 -18.51 0.28
N ASN A 139 -28.23 -18.79 -0.58
CA ASN A 139 -27.21 -19.82 -0.34
C ASN A 139 -25.86 -19.14 -0.16
N LEU A 140 -25.37 -19.12 1.08
CA LEU A 140 -24.01 -18.69 1.37
C LEU A 140 -23.05 -19.80 0.90
N ILE A 141 -22.07 -19.43 0.08
CA ILE A 141 -21.03 -20.35 -0.39
C ILE A 141 -19.65 -19.92 0.13
N PRO A 142 -18.67 -20.84 0.24
CA PRO A 142 -17.34 -20.51 0.73
C PRO A 142 -16.53 -19.65 -0.25
N PHE A 143 -15.86 -18.63 0.28
CA PHE A 143 -14.90 -17.75 -0.40
C PHE A 143 -13.48 -17.96 0.14
N THR A 144 -13.04 -19.21 0.30
CA THR A 144 -11.85 -19.54 1.10
C THR A 144 -10.57 -19.78 0.29
N THR A 145 -10.67 -19.79 -1.04
CA THR A 145 -9.52 -19.97 -1.93
C THR A 145 -8.59 -18.75 -1.84
N PRO A 146 -7.26 -18.93 -1.73
CA PRO A 146 -6.33 -17.80 -1.70
C PRO A 146 -6.44 -16.91 -2.94
N ALA A 147 -6.29 -15.61 -2.75
CA ALA A 147 -6.16 -14.61 -3.81
C ALA A 147 -4.90 -13.78 -3.57
N LEU A 148 -4.53 -12.93 -4.53
CA LEU A 148 -3.39 -12.02 -4.42
C LEU A 148 -3.85 -10.57 -4.51
N LEU A 149 -2.97 -9.65 -4.13
CA LEU A 149 -3.20 -8.22 -4.27
C LEU A 149 -2.47 -7.69 -5.52
N GLN A 150 -3.20 -6.98 -6.37
CA GLN A 150 -2.64 -6.10 -7.38
C GLN A 150 -2.73 -4.64 -6.91
N ILE A 151 -1.66 -3.89 -7.11
CA ILE A 151 -1.58 -2.46 -6.85
C ILE A 151 -1.48 -1.75 -8.18
N TRP A 152 -2.51 -0.98 -8.50
CA TRP A 152 -2.61 -0.22 -9.74
C TRP A 152 -2.45 1.27 -9.50
N GLY A 153 -1.81 1.93 -10.45
CA GLY A 153 -1.74 3.38 -10.57
C GLY A 153 -2.68 3.88 -11.67
N GLY A 154 -3.29 5.04 -11.44
CA GLY A 154 -4.16 5.74 -12.37
C GLY A 154 -3.98 7.26 -12.40
N ASP A 155 -4.64 7.92 -13.35
CA ASP A 155 -4.77 9.38 -13.43
C ASP A 155 -6.23 9.86 -13.19
N GLY A 156 -7.13 8.94 -12.83
CA GLY A 156 -8.49 9.22 -12.40
C GLY A 156 -9.03 8.12 -11.50
N TYR A 157 -10.15 8.40 -10.84
CA TYR A 157 -10.89 7.41 -10.08
C TYR A 157 -11.28 6.21 -10.98
N CYS A 158 -11.04 5.00 -10.48
CA CYS A 158 -11.33 3.73 -11.17
C CYS A 158 -10.68 3.57 -12.56
N HIS A 159 -9.67 4.37 -12.89
CA HIS A 159 -8.93 4.27 -14.14
C HIS A 159 -7.58 3.59 -13.89
N GLN A 160 -7.48 2.30 -14.23
CA GLN A 160 -6.24 1.53 -14.17
C GLN A 160 -5.35 1.85 -15.37
N LYS A 161 -4.28 2.59 -15.13
CA LYS A 161 -3.32 3.00 -16.17
C LYS A 161 -2.08 2.10 -16.18
N GLU A 162 -1.60 1.74 -15.00
CA GLU A 162 -0.34 1.02 -14.84
C GLU A 162 -0.41 0.05 -13.66
N LEU A 163 -0.05 -1.22 -13.88
CA LEU A 163 0.14 -2.19 -12.80
C LEU A 163 1.50 -1.92 -12.15
N LEU A 164 1.48 -1.42 -10.91
CA LEU A 164 2.68 -1.02 -10.17
C LEU A 164 3.35 -2.21 -9.50
N ALA A 165 2.55 -3.08 -8.88
CA ALA A 165 3.04 -4.28 -8.22
C ALA A 165 1.95 -5.36 -8.08
N THR A 166 2.40 -6.59 -7.93
CA THR A 166 1.56 -7.76 -7.66
C THR A 166 2.19 -8.54 -6.50
N SER A 167 1.39 -8.91 -5.51
CA SER A 167 1.87 -9.75 -4.40
C SER A 167 2.04 -11.21 -4.84
N GLN A 168 2.72 -12.00 -4.01
CA GLN A 168 2.51 -13.45 -4.02
C GLN A 168 1.09 -13.78 -3.57
N LEU A 169 0.67 -15.02 -3.81
CA LEU A 169 -0.60 -15.53 -3.33
C LEU A 169 -0.67 -15.43 -1.78
N VAL A 170 -1.76 -14.89 -1.25
CA VAL A 170 -1.95 -14.69 0.20
C VAL A 170 -2.53 -15.97 0.80
N GLU A 171 -1.66 -16.94 1.09
CA GLU A 171 -2.06 -18.24 1.66
C GLU A 171 -2.11 -18.23 3.21
N ASN A 172 -1.42 -17.27 3.82
CA ASN A 172 -1.25 -17.12 5.25
C ASN A 172 -2.56 -16.75 5.96
N ILE A 173 -2.82 -17.45 7.06
CA ILE A 173 -4.00 -17.21 7.92
C ILE A 173 -3.69 -16.29 9.11
N GLU A 174 -2.41 -15.99 9.34
CA GLU A 174 -1.96 -14.97 10.29
C GLU A 174 -1.52 -13.73 9.54
N TRP A 175 -1.73 -12.54 10.13
CA TRP A 175 -1.30 -11.28 9.53
C TRP A 175 0.19 -11.27 9.23
N GLN A 176 0.53 -11.04 7.96
CA GLN A 176 1.90 -10.91 7.51
C GLN A 176 2.08 -9.59 6.77
N ARG A 177 3.23 -8.97 6.98
CA ARG A 177 3.61 -7.74 6.29
C ARG A 177 4.11 -8.09 4.89
N TYR A 178 3.57 -7.41 3.89
CA TYR A 178 4.04 -7.46 2.52
C TYR A 178 4.66 -6.11 2.16
N ASP A 179 5.90 -6.14 1.67
CA ASP A 179 6.64 -4.96 1.26
C ASP A 179 6.74 -4.91 -0.27
N PHE A 180 6.44 -3.75 -0.84
CA PHE A 180 6.47 -3.47 -2.26
C PHE A 180 7.46 -2.34 -2.54
N VAL A 181 8.19 -2.48 -3.64
CA VAL A 181 8.95 -1.39 -4.24
C VAL A 181 8.58 -1.34 -5.71
N PHE A 182 8.06 -0.20 -6.15
CA PHE A 182 7.64 0.00 -7.54
C PHE A 182 8.20 1.30 -8.12
N MET A 183 8.40 1.30 -9.43
CA MET A 183 8.87 2.44 -10.21
C MET A 183 7.87 2.70 -11.33
N PRO A 184 6.92 3.65 -11.16
CA PRO A 184 5.96 3.94 -12.20
C PRO A 184 6.64 4.44 -13.48
N LYS A 185 6.08 4.06 -14.63
CA LYS A 185 6.49 4.49 -15.98
C LYS A 185 5.79 5.77 -16.41
N SER A 186 4.66 6.09 -15.78
CA SER A 186 3.88 7.31 -16.00
C SER A 186 3.55 7.97 -14.67
N ASP A 187 3.27 9.28 -14.68
CA ASP A 187 2.92 9.94 -13.43
C ASP A 187 1.54 9.48 -12.93
N ILE A 188 1.45 9.06 -11.65
CA ILE A 188 0.28 8.40 -11.05
C ILE A 188 -0.33 9.27 -9.93
N SER A 189 -1.58 9.68 -10.10
CA SER A 189 -2.31 10.50 -9.11
C SER A 189 -3.29 9.72 -8.24
N TYR A 190 -3.59 8.47 -8.62
CA TYR A 190 -4.56 7.61 -7.94
C TYR A 190 -3.98 6.22 -7.72
N LEU A 191 -4.25 5.65 -6.55
CA LEU A 191 -3.85 4.30 -6.19
C LEU A 191 -5.09 3.42 -6.08
N GLN A 192 -5.02 2.20 -6.62
CA GLN A 192 -6.06 1.21 -6.48
C GLN A 192 -5.50 -0.10 -5.93
N LEU A 193 -6.23 -0.67 -4.97
CA LEU A 193 -5.98 -2.00 -4.43
C LEU A 193 -7.03 -2.95 -5.02
N GLU A 194 -6.60 -4.05 -5.63
CA GLU A 194 -7.47 -5.02 -6.30
C GLU A 194 -7.15 -6.44 -5.82
N ALA A 195 -8.17 -7.16 -5.37
CA ALA A 195 -8.07 -8.59 -5.16
C ALA A 195 -8.08 -9.29 -6.52
N TYR A 196 -7.17 -10.24 -6.74
CA TYR A 196 -7.02 -10.90 -8.03
C TYR A 196 -6.76 -12.39 -7.89
N TYR A 197 -7.14 -13.14 -8.93
CA TYR A 197 -7.00 -14.59 -8.99
C TYR A 197 -5.53 -15.02 -9.06
N ASN A 198 -5.26 -16.26 -8.67
CA ASN A 198 -4.02 -16.95 -8.98
C ASN A 198 -3.90 -17.10 -10.52
N PRO A 199 -2.88 -16.50 -11.17
CA PRO A 199 -2.71 -16.61 -12.63
C PRO A 199 -2.52 -18.03 -13.15
N SER A 200 -2.12 -18.96 -12.27
CA SER A 200 -1.98 -20.38 -12.59
C SER A 200 -3.30 -21.17 -12.51
N SER A 201 -4.38 -20.56 -12.01
CA SER A 201 -5.69 -21.22 -11.96
C SER A 201 -6.34 -21.23 -13.35
N PRO A 202 -6.82 -22.38 -13.84
CA PRO A 202 -7.47 -22.47 -15.15
C PRO A 202 -8.89 -21.89 -15.16
N PHE A 203 -9.50 -21.67 -14.00
CA PHE A 203 -10.86 -21.17 -13.85
C PHE A 203 -10.93 -20.10 -12.75
N PRO A 204 -11.86 -19.13 -12.86
CA PRO A 204 -12.21 -18.25 -11.75
C PRO A 204 -12.77 -19.05 -10.57
N TYR A 205 -12.65 -18.48 -9.38
CA TYR A 205 -13.04 -19.14 -8.13
C TYR A 205 -13.43 -18.12 -7.06
N ASN A 206 -14.12 -18.61 -6.03
CA ASN A 206 -14.48 -17.80 -4.86
C ASN A 206 -13.33 -17.80 -3.85
N GLY A 207 -12.77 -16.61 -3.60
CA GLY A 207 -11.60 -16.42 -2.74
C GLY A 207 -11.63 -15.10 -2.01
N ASN A 208 -10.78 -14.97 -0.98
CA ASN A 208 -10.70 -13.75 -0.17
C ASN A 208 -9.27 -13.33 0.14
N ILE A 209 -9.11 -12.03 0.37
CA ILE A 209 -7.94 -11.43 1.01
C ILE A 209 -8.46 -10.41 2.05
N LEU A 210 -7.75 -10.30 3.16
CA LEU A 210 -7.98 -9.31 4.20
C LEU A 210 -6.77 -8.35 4.22
N LEU A 211 -7.03 -7.04 4.25
CA LEU A 211 -6.02 -5.99 4.17
C LEU A 211 -6.10 -5.07 5.38
N ASP A 212 -4.96 -4.81 6.02
CA ASP A 212 -4.86 -3.91 7.16
C ASP A 212 -3.52 -3.16 7.17
N LYS A 213 -3.47 -2.01 7.84
CA LYS A 213 -2.28 -1.19 8.10
C LYS A 213 -1.40 -0.98 6.87
N ALA A 214 -1.99 -0.48 5.81
CA ALA A 214 -1.27 0.07 4.68
C ALA A 214 -0.40 1.24 5.15
N SER A 215 0.90 1.19 4.84
CA SER A 215 1.79 2.30 5.11
C SER A 215 1.55 3.44 4.13
N ASP A 216 1.99 4.63 4.51
CA ASP A 216 2.23 5.69 3.54
C ASP A 216 3.26 5.24 2.49
N ILE A 217 3.22 5.90 1.32
CA ILE A 217 4.16 5.64 0.23
C ILE A 217 5.38 6.55 0.42
N ILE A 218 6.56 5.95 0.43
CA ILE A 218 7.82 6.67 0.68
C ILE A 218 8.69 6.66 -0.57
N LEU A 219 9.17 7.82 -1.00
CA LEU A 219 10.21 7.91 -2.03
C LEU A 219 11.50 7.24 -1.51
N VAL A 220 12.05 6.30 -2.27
CA VAL A 220 13.26 5.56 -1.93
C VAL A 220 14.26 5.57 -3.10
N PRO A 221 15.56 5.36 -2.84
CA PRO A 221 16.52 5.13 -3.90
C PRO A 221 16.11 3.94 -4.76
N CYS A 222 16.16 4.11 -6.08
CA CYS A 222 16.00 2.98 -6.97
C CYS A 222 17.14 1.99 -6.76
N LYS A 223 16.81 0.69 -6.71
CA LYS A 223 17.84 -0.34 -6.73
C LYS A 223 18.60 -0.18 -8.04
N THR A 224 19.88 0.16 -7.95
CA THR A 224 20.79 0.04 -9.09
C THR A 224 21.06 -1.44 -9.27
N ASP A 225 20.69 -1.98 -10.42
CA ASP A 225 21.13 -3.32 -10.81
C ASP A 225 22.66 -3.36 -10.70
N LYS A 226 23.18 -4.29 -9.90
CA LYS A 226 24.60 -4.63 -9.86
C LYS A 226 24.86 -5.74 -10.86
#